data_AF-A0A2H5FRF6-F1
#
_entry.id   AF-A0A2H5FRF6-F1
#
_cell.length_a   1.000
_cell.length_b   1.000
_cell.length_c   1.000
_cell.angle_alpha   90.00
_cell.angle_beta   90.00
_cell.angle_gamma   90.00
#
_symmetry.space_group_name_H-M   'P 1'
#
loop_
_entity.id
_entity.type
_entity.pdbx_description
1 polymer ?
#
loop_
_entity_poly.entity_id
_entity_poly.type
_entity_poly.pdbx_seq_one_letter_code
_entity_poly.pdbx_strand_id
1 'polypeptide(L)'
;MTIPEIIQRQLLHTNKAIVWSWGVSKWYKVSNTMLAIRVHAHRLNGFVCITLDEAHDLYNITFYSNKTVPEMLKHPVSAYEAIEGVYCDQLVEFIDNIIERIPNYKY
;
A
#
# COMPACT_ATOMS: atom_id res chain seq x y z
N MET A 1 -11.93 -1.06 17.00
CA MET A 1 -11.42 -0.61 15.68
C MET A 1 -10.11 -1.34 15.45
N THR A 2 -9.96 -2.02 14.32
CA THR A 2 -8.78 -2.84 14.00
C THR A 2 -7.70 -2.00 13.30
N ILE A 3 -6.42 -2.39 13.38
CA ILE A 3 -5.32 -1.67 12.70
C ILE A 3 -5.60 -1.49 11.19
N PRO A 4 -6.08 -2.50 10.44
CA PRO A 4 -6.46 -2.31 9.05
C PRO A 4 -7.52 -1.22 8.81
N GLU A 5 -8.49 -1.07 9.72
CA GLU A 5 -9.49 -0.01 9.64
C GLU A 5 -8.89 1.37 9.92
N ILE A 6 -7.91 1.44 10.83
CA ILE A 6 -7.17 2.67 11.14
C ILE A 6 -6.38 3.10 9.90
N ILE A 7 -5.58 2.19 9.33
CA ILE A 7 -4.80 2.43 8.10
C ILE A 7 -5.70 2.92 6.97
N GLN A 8 -6.83 2.22 6.74
CA GLN A 8 -7.77 2.60 5.69
C GLN A 8 -8.31 4.02 5.89
N ARG A 9 -8.70 4.39 7.12
CA ARG A 9 -9.19 5.74 7.44
C ARG A 9 -8.10 6.79 7.25
N GLN A 10 -6.88 6.52 7.70
CA GLN A 10 -5.75 7.42 7.57
C GLN A 10 -5.45 7.72 6.11
N LEU A 11 -5.31 6.69 5.25
CA LEU A 11 -5.08 6.88 3.81
C LEU A 11 -6.14 7.77 3.16
N LEU A 12 -7.41 7.48 3.43
CA LEU A 12 -8.53 8.23 2.85
C LEU A 12 -8.66 9.64 3.43
N HIS A 13 -8.19 9.88 4.64
CA HIS A 13 -8.18 11.20 5.27
C HIS A 13 -7.01 12.07 4.76
N THR A 14 -5.82 11.48 4.58
CA THR A 14 -4.62 12.17 4.10
C THR A 14 -4.84 12.73 2.69
N ASN A 15 -5.17 11.88 1.72
CA ASN A 15 -5.54 12.36 0.38
C ASN A 15 -6.37 11.33 -0.38
N LYS A 16 -7.69 11.42 -0.22
CA LYS A 16 -8.66 10.53 -0.86
C LYS A 16 -8.52 10.47 -2.39
N ALA A 17 -8.22 11.61 -3.02
CA ALA A 17 -8.15 11.72 -4.48
C ALA A 17 -6.98 10.90 -5.04
N ILE A 18 -5.81 10.98 -4.40
CA ILE A 18 -4.63 10.19 -4.77
C ILE A 18 -4.87 8.70 -4.52
N VAL A 19 -5.42 8.34 -3.36
CA VAL A 19 -5.72 6.92 -3.05
C VAL A 19 -6.66 6.32 -4.10
N TRP A 20 -7.62 7.09 -4.60
CA TRP A 20 -8.51 6.64 -5.66
C TRP A 20 -7.86 6.59 -7.04
N SER A 21 -6.88 7.44 -7.34
CA SER A 21 -6.17 7.37 -8.63
C SER A 21 -5.37 6.08 -8.80
N TRP A 22 -5.04 5.37 -7.71
CA TRP A 22 -4.39 4.05 -7.77
C TRP A 22 -5.28 2.93 -8.35
N GLY A 23 -6.53 3.23 -8.72
CA GLY A 23 -7.46 2.23 -9.25
C GLY A 23 -7.81 1.17 -8.20
N VAL A 24 -8.01 1.58 -6.94
CA VAL A 24 -8.31 0.68 -5.83
C VAL A 24 -9.61 -0.07 -6.11
N SER A 25 -9.54 -1.40 -6.26
CA SER A 25 -10.71 -2.23 -6.52
C SER A 25 -11.24 -2.92 -5.26
N LYS A 26 -10.36 -3.34 -4.35
CA LYS A 26 -10.74 -4.04 -3.11
C LYS A 26 -9.76 -3.78 -1.97
N TRP A 27 -10.29 -3.83 -0.75
CA TRP A 27 -9.53 -3.75 0.50
C TRP A 27 -9.67 -5.06 1.26
N TYR A 28 -8.57 -5.62 1.72
CA TYR A 28 -8.52 -6.91 2.41
C TYR A 28 -7.87 -6.73 3.77
N LYS A 29 -8.58 -7.14 4.83
CA LYS A 29 -8.02 -7.28 6.17
C LYS A 29 -7.38 -8.65 6.24
N VAL A 30 -6.06 -8.71 6.01
CA VAL A 30 -5.35 -9.99 5.88
C VAL A 30 -4.96 -10.56 7.23
N SER A 31 -4.67 -9.68 8.19
CA SER A 31 -4.42 -10.01 9.59
C SER A 31 -4.93 -8.88 10.50
N ASN A 32 -4.74 -9.01 11.81
CA ASN A 32 -5.07 -7.95 12.76
C ASN A 32 -4.19 -6.70 12.60
N THR A 33 -3.06 -6.80 11.90
CA THR A 33 -2.07 -5.74 11.72
C THR A 33 -1.88 -5.30 10.26
N MET A 34 -2.40 -6.07 9.29
CA MET A 34 -2.13 -5.87 7.86
C MET A 34 -3.38 -5.56 7.04
N LEU A 35 -3.30 -4.45 6.30
CA LEU A 35 -4.24 -4.10 5.24
C LEU A 35 -3.60 -4.36 3.88
N ALA A 36 -4.26 -5.14 3.02
CA ALA A 36 -3.87 -5.30 1.63
C ALA A 36 -4.87 -4.61 0.70
N ILE A 37 -4.36 -3.82 -0.24
CA ILE A 37 -5.16 -3.00 -1.15
C ILE A 37 -4.90 -3.51 -2.55
N ARG A 38 -5.94 -4.00 -3.23
CA ARG A 38 -5.83 -4.34 -4.66
C ARG A 38 -5.83 -3.04 -5.46
N VAL A 39 -4.74 -2.80 -6.19
CA VAL A 39 -4.55 -1.59 -7.01
C VAL A 39 -4.38 -1.95 -8.48
N HIS A 40 -4.77 -1.01 -9.33
CA HIS A 40 -4.62 -1.05 -10.78
C HIS A 40 -3.97 0.26 -11.25
N ALA A 41 -2.86 0.60 -10.60
CA ALA A 41 -2.08 1.80 -10.84
C ALA A 41 -1.20 1.64 -12.09
N HIS A 42 -0.69 2.75 -12.60
CA HIS A 42 0.12 2.79 -13.82
C HIS A 42 1.31 1.82 -13.81
N ARG A 43 2.03 1.73 -12.69
CA ARG A 43 3.24 0.90 -12.52
C ARG A 43 3.01 -0.33 -11.65
N LEU A 44 1.82 -0.50 -11.06
CA LEU A 44 1.49 -1.67 -10.25
C LEU A 44 0.06 -2.13 -10.50
N ASN A 45 -0.06 -3.33 -11.09
CA ASN A 45 -1.32 -4.05 -11.16
C ASN A 45 -1.28 -5.23 -10.17
N GLY A 46 -1.50 -4.93 -8.89
CA GLY A 46 -1.00 -5.75 -7.80
C GLY A 46 -1.68 -5.47 -6.46
N PHE A 47 -0.95 -5.72 -5.39
CA PHE A 47 -1.33 -5.39 -4.03
C PHE A 47 -0.33 -4.42 -3.42
N VAL A 48 -0.85 -3.43 -2.71
CA VAL A 48 -0.10 -2.63 -1.73
C VAL A 48 -0.50 -3.15 -0.35
N CYS A 49 0.46 -3.63 0.42
CA CYS A 49 0.26 -4.16 1.76
C CYS A 49 0.89 -3.23 2.78
N ILE A 50 0.12 -2.83 3.78
CA ILE A 50 0.55 -1.90 4.82
C ILE A 50 0.35 -2.57 6.16
N THR A 51 1.41 -2.59 6.97
CA THR A 51 1.42 -3.12 8.33
C THR A 51 1.86 -2.05 9.31
N LEU A 52 1.26 -2.02 10.49
CA LEU A 52 1.75 -1.21 11.61
C LEU A 52 2.80 -2.00 12.39
N ASP A 53 3.98 -1.41 12.59
CA ASP A 53 4.93 -1.82 13.61
C ASP A 53 4.51 -1.20 14.94
N GLU A 54 3.85 -1.99 15.79
CA GLU A 54 3.33 -1.54 17.08
C GLU A 54 4.43 -1.13 18.07
N ALA A 55 5.68 -1.57 17.88
CA ALA A 55 6.78 -1.20 18.78
C ALA A 55 7.27 0.23 18.54
N HIS A 56 7.22 0.70 17.29
CA HIS A 56 7.76 1.99 16.87
C HIS A 56 6.68 2.99 16.42
N ASP A 57 5.42 2.56 16.32
CA ASP A 57 4.29 3.33 15.78
C ASP A 57 4.55 3.85 14.35
N LEU A 58 5.18 3.00 13.54
CA LEU A 58 5.54 3.28 12.14
C LEU A 58 4.92 2.24 11.20
N TYR A 59 4.74 2.62 9.94
CA TYR A 59 4.18 1.73 8.93
C TYR A 59 5.26 1.12 8.05
N ASN A 60 5.08 -0.16 7.72
CA ASN A 60 5.86 -0.85 6.70
C ASN A 60 4.96 -1.13 5.49
N ILE A 61 5.51 -0.96 4.29
CA ILE A 61 4.81 -1.03 3.01
C ILE A 61 5.50 -2.09 2.15
N THR A 62 4.71 -3.04 1.64
CA THR A 62 5.17 -4.07 0.70
C THR A 62 4.31 -4.07 -0.55
N PHE A 63 4.91 -4.41 -1.69
CA PHE A 63 4.27 -4.35 -3.00
C PHE A 63 4.35 -5.71 -3.68
N TYR A 64 3.22 -6.23 -4.12
CA TYR A 64 3.14 -7.55 -4.76
C TYR A 64 2.46 -7.48 -6.13
N SER A 65 3.00 -8.18 -7.13
CA SER A 65 2.41 -8.27 -8.48
C SER A 65 1.39 -9.41 -8.62
N ASN A 66 1.17 -10.20 -7.55
CA ASN A 66 0.19 -11.27 -7.51
C ASN A 66 -1.22 -10.76 -7.86
N LYS A 67 -2.08 -11.65 -8.38
CA LYS A 67 -3.46 -11.30 -8.79
C LYS A 67 -4.48 -11.56 -7.68
N THR A 68 -4.20 -12.52 -6.81
CA THR A 68 -5.11 -12.92 -5.74
C THR A 68 -4.43 -12.93 -4.37
N VAL A 69 -5.23 -12.76 -3.30
CA VAL A 69 -4.72 -12.80 -1.92
C VAL A 69 -4.13 -14.18 -1.56
N PRO A 70 -4.76 -15.32 -1.91
CA PRO A 70 -4.16 -16.64 -1.61
C PRO A 70 -2.79 -16.85 -2.28
N GLU A 71 -2.61 -16.38 -3.52
CA GLU A 71 -1.31 -16.43 -4.20
C GLU A 71 -0.29 -15.53 -3.51
N MET A 72 -0.67 -14.29 -3.18
CA MET A 72 0.19 -13.35 -2.46
C MET A 72 0.69 -13.93 -1.12
N LEU A 73 -0.15 -14.69 -0.42
CA LEU A 73 0.21 -15.28 0.87
C LEU A 73 1.05 -16.56 0.75
N LYS A 74 0.78 -17.41 -0.25
CA LYS A 74 1.49 -18.68 -0.43
C LYS A 74 2.81 -18.51 -1.19
N HIS A 75 2.79 -17.67 -2.22
CA HIS A 75 3.87 -17.45 -3.18
C HIS A 75 3.97 -15.95 -3.53
N PRO A 76 4.39 -15.10 -2.57
CA PRO A 76 4.51 -13.67 -2.80
C PRO A 76 5.51 -13.37 -3.92
N VAL A 77 5.11 -12.54 -4.87
CA VAL A 77 5.97 -12.01 -5.93
C VAL A 77 6.12 -10.52 -5.69
N SER A 78 7.20 -10.14 -5.03
CA SER A 78 7.52 -8.74 -4.74
C SER A 78 7.68 -7.96 -6.05
N ALA A 79 6.93 -6.87 -6.18
CA ALA A 79 7.02 -5.98 -7.33
C ALA A 79 8.10 -4.90 -7.15
N TYR A 80 8.31 -4.46 -5.90
CA TYR A 80 9.23 -3.41 -5.52
C TYR A 80 9.85 -3.73 -4.15
N GLU A 81 10.92 -3.02 -3.80
CA GLU A 81 11.50 -3.09 -2.46
C GLU A 81 10.48 -2.62 -1.40
N ALA A 82 10.52 -3.25 -0.23
CA ALA A 82 9.71 -2.85 0.90
C ALA A 82 10.20 -1.51 1.44
N ILE A 83 9.28 -0.70 1.96
CA ILE A 83 9.62 0.52 2.69
C ILE A 83 9.27 0.30 4.15
N GLU A 84 10.21 0.55 5.04
CA GLU A 84 10.03 0.40 6.47
C GLU A 84 10.10 1.76 7.17
N GLY A 85 9.43 1.87 8.32
CA GLY A 85 9.58 3.06 9.17
C GLY A 85 8.87 4.32 8.66
N VAL A 86 7.74 4.19 7.98
CA VAL A 86 7.02 5.30 7.35
C VAL A 86 6.02 5.93 8.31
N TYR A 87 6.02 7.26 8.42
CA TYR A 87 5.01 7.99 9.18
C TYR A 87 3.66 8.03 8.45
N CYS A 88 2.57 8.13 9.22
CA CYS A 88 1.20 8.12 8.71
C CYS A 88 0.92 9.16 7.60
N ASP A 89 1.47 10.36 7.75
CA ASP A 89 1.31 11.49 6.83
C ASP A 89 2.09 11.29 5.52
N GLN A 90 3.14 10.47 5.54
CA GLN A 90 3.98 10.19 4.38
C GLN A 90 3.50 8.97 3.56
N LEU A 91 2.64 8.12 4.13
CA LEU A 91 2.15 6.88 3.50
C LEU A 91 1.67 7.07 2.06
N VAL A 92 0.78 8.04 1.85
CA VAL A 92 0.15 8.25 0.54
C VAL A 92 1.19 8.68 -0.50
N GLU A 93 2.09 9.59 -0.13
CA GLU A 93 3.13 10.09 -1.04
C GLU A 93 4.12 8.98 -1.42
N PHE A 94 4.60 8.19 -0.45
CA PHE A 94 5.53 7.09 -0.73
C PHE A 94 4.92 6.03 -1.65
N ILE A 95 3.67 5.65 -1.40
CA ILE A 95 2.97 4.67 -2.24
C ILE A 95 2.80 5.23 -3.65
N ASP A 96 2.28 6.44 -3.79
CA ASP A 96 2.01 7.07 -5.08
C ASP A 96 3.28 7.24 -5.93
N ASN A 97 4.38 7.64 -5.29
CA ASN A 97 5.70 7.77 -5.93
C ASN A 97 6.18 6.47 -6.58
N ILE A 98 5.85 5.32 -5.99
CA ILE A 98 6.27 4.00 -6.49
C ILE A 98 5.32 3.49 -7.57
N ILE A 99 4.01 3.56 -7.33
CA ILE A 99 3.02 2.84 -8.14
C ILE A 99 2.41 3.65 -9.28
N GLU A 100 2.46 4.98 -9.22
CA GLU A 100 1.88 5.88 -10.24
C GLU A 100 2.95 6.71 -10.95
N ARG A 101 3.78 7.42 -10.19
CA ARG A 101 4.68 8.44 -10.78
C ARG A 101 5.63 7.85 -11.82
N ILE A 102 5.57 8.44 -13.02
CA ILE A 102 6.61 8.33 -14.04
C ILE A 102 7.68 9.36 -13.67
N PRO A 103 8.96 8.98 -13.54
CA PRO A 103 10.02 9.96 -13.34
C PRO A 103 10.07 10.89 -14.55
N ASN A 104 9.55 12.10 -14.40
CA ASN A 104 9.81 13.20 -15.33
C ASN A 104 11.23 13.71 -15.09
N TYR A 105 12.24 12.92 -15.48
CA TYR A 105 13.59 13.46 -15.62
C TYR A 105 13.77 13.96 -17.06
N LYS A 106 13.69 15.27 -17.23
CA LYS A 106 14.27 15.99 -18.37
C LYS A 106 15.06 17.19 -17.83
N TYR A 107 16.38 17.05 -17.81
CA TYR A 107 17.31 18.15 -18.00
C TYR A 107 18.17 17.80 -19.21
#